data_AF-A0A1Q7HF03-F1
#
_entry.id   AF-A0A1Q7HF03-F1
#
_cell.length_a   1.000
_cell.length_b   1.000
_cell.length_c   1.000
_cell.angle_alpha   90.00
_cell.angle_beta   90.00
_cell.angle_gamma   90.00
#
_symmetry.space_group_name_H-M   'P 1'
#
loop_
_entity.id
_entity.type
_entity.pdbx_description
1 polymer ?
#
loop_
_entity_poly.entity_id
_entity_poly.type
_entity_poly.pdbx_seq_one_letter_code
_entity_poly.pdbx_strand_id
1 'polypeptide(L)'
;MAEELGLAVPHDPAVGLRQNGERRNGDRRAANRGTRDRRKSERRKARLRSLIFSALAFVAPHQLRTHPMPFFASPKLVTNVGPQVSTTIDRFDALPPQHAYDALIREAADKYRLSANLIKSVMHTESNFNAMAVSPVGAMGLMQLMPSIAKAYGVDDPFDPRQNVMAGAQMLKELMTMHRGNLPLVLASYNAGAGNVARYRGVPPFRETRNYVKRVSSLYHAANND
;
A
#
# COMPACT_ATOMS: atom_id res chain seq x y z
N MET A 1 6.90 68.21 13.45
CA MET A 1 6.11 68.64 12.28
C MET A 1 5.81 67.36 11.51
N ALA A 2 4.72 66.65 11.87
CA ALA A 2 3.34 66.84 11.37
C ALA A 2 3.27 66.48 9.87
N GLU A 3 2.36 65.66 9.32
CA GLU A 3 1.15 64.92 9.72
C GLU A 3 0.85 64.03 8.47
N GLU A 4 0.50 62.74 8.57
CA GLU A 4 -0.86 62.17 8.69
C GLU A 4 -1.53 61.85 7.32
N LEU A 5 -2.54 60.96 7.38
CA LEU A 5 -3.37 60.27 6.36
C LEU A 5 -2.88 58.83 6.06
N GLY A 6 -3.38 57.73 6.65
CA GLY A 6 -4.60 57.49 7.43
C GLY A 6 -5.66 56.76 6.59
N LEU A 7 -5.77 55.44 6.74
CA LEU A 7 -6.98 54.56 6.61
C LEU A 7 -6.52 53.09 6.42
N ALA A 8 -7.08 52.03 6.98
CA ALA A 8 -7.82 51.73 8.20
C ALA A 8 -7.82 50.18 8.30
N VAL A 9 -7.50 49.65 9.48
CA VAL A 9 -7.54 48.21 9.83
C VAL A 9 -8.85 47.93 10.56
N PRO A 10 -9.60 46.86 10.27
CA PRO A 10 -10.64 46.38 11.17
C PRO A 10 -10.03 45.49 12.25
N HIS A 11 -10.03 45.99 13.48
CA HIS A 11 -10.01 45.19 14.71
C HIS A 11 -11.43 44.67 14.98
N ASP A 12 -11.54 43.40 15.39
CA ASP A 12 -12.74 42.85 15.99
C ASP A 12 -12.40 42.27 17.38
N PRO A 13 -12.93 42.84 18.49
CA PRO A 13 -12.73 42.32 19.83
C PRO A 13 -14.05 41.81 20.45
N ALA A 14 -14.12 40.50 20.69
CA ALA A 14 -15.05 39.90 21.67
C ALA A 14 -14.41 38.58 22.16
N VAL A 15 -13.69 38.54 23.29
CA VAL A 15 -14.16 38.50 24.69
C VAL A 15 -15.30 37.50 24.92
N GLY A 16 -14.95 36.39 25.60
CA GLY A 16 -15.90 35.38 26.05
C GLY A 16 -15.26 34.27 26.90
N LEU A 17 -14.45 34.62 27.92
CA LEU A 17 -14.12 33.71 29.01
C LEU A 17 -15.33 33.61 29.96
N ARG A 18 -15.88 32.41 30.17
CA ARG A 18 -16.64 32.07 31.38
C ARG A 18 -16.31 30.67 31.89
N GLN A 19 -15.98 30.65 33.17
CA GLN A 19 -15.74 29.52 34.05
C GLN A 19 -17.07 28.95 34.58
N ASN A 20 -16.95 27.73 35.14
CA ASN A 20 -17.80 27.08 36.15
C ASN A 20 -19.04 26.29 35.69
N GLY A 21 -18.82 24.97 35.62
CA GLY A 21 -19.46 23.96 36.44
C GLY A 21 -20.89 24.19 36.93
N GLU A 22 -21.81 23.36 36.42
CA GLU A 22 -22.90 22.84 37.23
C GLU A 22 -23.35 21.48 36.70
N ARG A 23 -23.53 20.57 37.66
CA ARG A 23 -24.03 19.21 37.51
C ARG A 23 -25.53 19.28 37.21
N ARG A 24 -26.05 18.42 36.32
CA ARG A 24 -27.37 17.80 36.56
C ARG A 24 -27.50 16.45 35.87
N ASN A 25 -27.88 15.53 36.73
CA ASN A 25 -28.09 14.10 36.56
C ASN A 25 -29.43 13.86 35.89
N GLY A 26 -29.54 12.73 35.16
CA GLY A 26 -30.78 12.01 35.00
C GLY A 26 -31.64 12.39 33.79
N ASP A 27 -31.56 11.58 32.74
CA ASP A 27 -32.77 10.88 32.33
C ASP A 27 -32.45 9.49 31.78
N ARG A 28 -32.93 8.51 32.54
CA ARG A 28 -33.09 7.11 32.15
C ARG A 28 -34.35 7.04 31.30
N ARG A 29 -34.26 6.56 30.06
CA ARG A 29 -35.34 5.74 29.47
C ARG A 29 -34.77 4.55 28.73
N ALA A 30 -35.30 3.41 29.12
CA ALA A 30 -34.88 2.07 28.75
C ALA A 30 -35.42 1.66 27.38
N ALA A 31 -34.62 0.81 26.73
CA ALA A 31 -34.97 -0.40 25.98
C ALA A 31 -36.13 -0.36 24.96
N ASN A 32 -35.79 -0.72 23.72
CA ASN A 32 -36.59 -1.70 23.00
C ASN A 32 -35.69 -2.82 22.44
N ARG A 33 -36.00 -4.07 22.84
CA ARG A 33 -35.39 -5.32 22.38
C ARG A 33 -36.26 -5.84 21.23
N GLY A 34 -35.65 -6.16 20.09
CA GLY A 34 -36.36 -6.77 18.98
C GLY A 34 -35.43 -7.46 17.99
N THR A 35 -35.31 -8.78 18.17
CA THR A 35 -34.98 -9.79 17.16
C THR A 35 -33.65 -9.70 16.40
N ARG A 36 -32.65 -10.29 17.06
CA ARG A 36 -31.67 -11.20 16.46
C ARG A 36 -32.37 -12.14 15.45
N ASP A 37 -31.64 -12.48 14.39
CA ASP A 37 -31.89 -13.59 13.46
C ASP A 37 -32.61 -13.25 12.14
N ARG A 38 -31.83 -12.80 11.15
CA ARG A 38 -32.09 -12.96 9.71
C ARG A 38 -30.90 -12.44 8.90
N ARG A 39 -30.03 -13.37 8.48
CA ARG A 39 -29.20 -13.36 7.25
C ARG A 39 -27.93 -14.21 7.44
N LYS A 40 -28.13 -15.49 7.77
CA LYS A 40 -27.22 -16.57 7.40
C LYS A 40 -28.07 -17.75 6.98
N SER A 41 -27.63 -18.45 5.93
CA SER A 41 -28.21 -19.68 5.39
C SER A 41 -29.25 -19.54 4.26
N GLU A 42 -28.85 -18.95 3.14
CA GLU A 42 -29.41 -19.34 1.83
C GLU A 42 -28.35 -20.14 1.05
N ARG A 43 -28.19 -21.39 1.47
CA ARG A 43 -27.52 -22.44 0.70
C ARG A 43 -28.35 -23.72 0.84
N ARG A 44 -28.70 -24.26 -0.33
CA ARG A 44 -29.13 -25.65 -0.58
C ARG A 44 -30.60 -25.94 -0.26
N LYS A 45 -31.42 -26.00 -1.31
CA LYS A 45 -32.19 -27.19 -1.72
C LYS A 45 -33.15 -26.86 -2.87
N ALA A 46 -32.81 -27.31 -4.07
CA ALA A 46 -33.80 -27.71 -5.05
C ALA A 46 -33.21 -28.88 -5.84
N ARG A 47 -33.48 -30.09 -5.32
CA ARG A 47 -33.27 -31.33 -6.06
C ARG A 47 -34.45 -31.53 -7.02
N LEU A 48 -34.10 -31.97 -8.22
CA LEU A 48 -34.73 -33.03 -9.00
C LEU A 48 -36.20 -32.81 -9.43
N ARG A 49 -36.37 -32.56 -10.73
CA ARG A 49 -37.57 -32.98 -11.46
C ARG A 49 -37.15 -33.79 -12.69
N SER A 50 -37.58 -35.05 -12.66
CA SER A 50 -37.55 -36.06 -13.71
C SER A 50 -38.32 -35.62 -14.95
N LEU A 51 -37.88 -36.04 -16.14
CA LEU A 51 -38.80 -36.62 -17.13
C LEU A 51 -38.08 -37.71 -17.93
N ILE A 52 -38.75 -38.86 -17.95
CA ILE A 52 -38.45 -40.10 -18.66
C ILE A 52 -38.95 -39.95 -20.10
N PHE A 53 -38.16 -40.36 -21.09
CA PHE A 53 -38.68 -40.69 -22.43
C PHE A 53 -38.09 -42.02 -22.86
N SER A 54 -38.92 -43.06 -22.78
CA SER A 54 -38.71 -44.37 -23.39
C SER A 54 -39.36 -44.40 -24.77
N ALA A 55 -38.64 -44.82 -25.80
CA ALA A 55 -39.24 -45.46 -26.97
C ALA A 55 -38.20 -46.36 -27.65
N LEU A 56 -38.60 -47.62 -27.84
CA LEU A 56 -37.85 -48.76 -28.30
C LEU A 56 -38.02 -48.94 -29.83
N ALA A 57 -37.09 -49.71 -30.41
CA ALA A 57 -37.15 -50.43 -31.71
C ALA A 57 -36.69 -49.61 -32.94
N PHE A 58 -35.94 -50.15 -33.90
CA PHE A 58 -36.00 -51.47 -34.52
C PHE A 58 -34.61 -51.92 -35.00
N VAL A 59 -34.38 -53.24 -35.01
CA VAL A 59 -33.18 -53.90 -35.55
C VAL A 59 -33.31 -54.08 -37.07
N ALA A 60 -32.27 -53.73 -37.83
CA ALA A 60 -31.98 -54.34 -39.13
C ALA A 60 -30.46 -54.24 -39.43
N PRO A 61 -29.76 -55.34 -39.73
CA PRO A 61 -28.37 -55.27 -40.16
C PRO A 61 -28.32 -54.88 -41.64
N HIS A 62 -27.98 -53.63 -41.94
CA HIS A 62 -27.62 -53.23 -43.30
C HIS A 62 -26.16 -53.59 -43.56
N GLN A 63 -25.92 -54.45 -44.54
CA GLN A 63 -24.58 -54.77 -45.02
C GLN A 63 -23.97 -53.54 -45.68
N LEU A 64 -23.04 -52.88 -44.98
CA LEU A 64 -22.23 -51.82 -45.55
C LEU A 64 -21.17 -52.47 -46.45
N ARG A 65 -21.32 -52.31 -47.77
CA ARG A 65 -20.21 -52.50 -48.73
C ARG A 65 -19.03 -51.66 -48.27
N THR A 66 -17.96 -52.31 -47.83
CA THR A 66 -16.67 -51.65 -47.60
C THR A 66 -16.00 -51.44 -48.95
N HIS A 67 -16.11 -50.23 -49.50
CA HIS A 67 -15.14 -49.78 -50.49
C HIS A 67 -13.83 -49.45 -49.73
N PRO A 68 -12.67 -49.99 -50.14
CA PRO A 68 -11.41 -49.55 -49.57
C PRO A 68 -11.20 -48.09 -49.99
N MET A 69 -11.33 -47.17 -49.03
CA MET A 69 -10.91 -45.80 -49.24
C MET A 69 -9.39 -45.81 -49.50
N PRO A 70 -8.88 -45.03 -50.47
CA PRO A 70 -7.44 -44.86 -50.61
C PRO A 70 -6.91 -44.31 -49.29
N PHE A 71 -5.87 -44.95 -48.76
CA PHE A 71 -5.13 -44.47 -47.61
C PHE A 71 -4.72 -43.02 -47.87
N PHE A 72 -5.40 -42.06 -47.24
CA PHE A 72 -4.85 -40.73 -47.09
C PHE A 72 -3.58 -40.91 -46.25
N ALA A 73 -2.43 -40.83 -46.89
CA ALA A 73 -1.16 -40.71 -46.19
C ALA A 73 -1.31 -39.55 -45.21
N SER A 74 -1.26 -39.84 -43.91
CA SER A 74 -1.27 -38.82 -42.88
C SER A 74 -0.20 -37.79 -43.26
N PRO A 75 -0.52 -36.49 -43.37
CA PRO A 75 0.50 -35.49 -43.63
C PRO A 75 1.53 -35.65 -42.53
N LYS A 76 2.78 -35.90 -42.92
CA LYS A 76 3.89 -35.90 -41.96
C LYS A 76 3.84 -34.54 -41.29
N LEU A 77 3.48 -34.51 -40.01
CA LEU A 77 3.61 -33.33 -39.18
C LEU A 77 5.08 -32.92 -39.28
N VAL A 78 5.35 -31.89 -40.07
CA VAL A 78 6.62 -31.19 -40.01
C VAL A 78 6.67 -30.62 -38.61
N THR A 79 7.34 -31.33 -37.71
CA THR A 79 7.59 -30.87 -36.36
C THR A 79 8.46 -29.64 -36.50
N ASN A 80 7.84 -28.48 -36.42
CA ASN A 80 8.54 -27.21 -36.45
C ASN A 80 9.47 -27.21 -35.23
N VAL A 81 10.76 -27.46 -35.45
CA VAL A 81 11.81 -27.41 -34.42
C VAL A 81 12.07 -25.93 -34.13
N GLY A 82 11.08 -25.25 -33.56
CA GLY A 82 11.32 -23.98 -32.89
C GLY A 82 12.27 -24.23 -31.71
N PRO A 83 13.08 -23.24 -31.32
CA PRO A 83 13.92 -23.37 -30.13
C PRO A 83 13.03 -23.68 -28.92
N GLN A 84 13.19 -24.89 -28.35
CA GLN A 84 12.49 -25.30 -27.13
C GLN A 84 13.36 -24.89 -25.95
N VAL A 85 12.91 -23.92 -25.15
CA VAL A 85 13.56 -23.57 -23.88
C VAL A 85 12.90 -24.39 -22.79
N SER A 86 13.61 -25.39 -22.28
CA SER A 86 13.20 -26.12 -21.08
C SER A 86 13.91 -25.52 -19.88
N THR A 87 13.16 -25.01 -18.91
CA THR A 87 13.69 -24.52 -17.63
C THR A 87 13.33 -25.49 -16.52
N THR A 88 14.31 -25.99 -15.78
CA THR A 88 14.09 -26.75 -14.55
C THR A 88 14.24 -25.80 -13.36
N ILE A 89 13.26 -25.77 -12.46
CA ILE A 89 13.39 -25.05 -11.19
C ILE A 89 14.01 -26.01 -10.19
N ASP A 90 15.32 -25.89 -9.99
CA ASP A 90 16.07 -26.80 -9.12
C ASP A 90 15.86 -26.50 -7.62
N ARG A 91 15.51 -25.25 -7.28
CA ARG A 91 15.37 -24.80 -5.89
C ARG A 91 14.50 -23.55 -5.73
N PHE A 92 13.81 -23.47 -4.59
CA PHE A 92 13.18 -22.26 -4.09
C PHE A 92 13.95 -21.74 -2.88
N ASP A 93 14.69 -20.65 -3.06
CA ASP A 93 15.35 -19.95 -1.95
C ASP A 93 14.53 -18.73 -1.54
N ALA A 94 14.24 -18.64 -0.24
CA ALA A 94 13.62 -17.44 0.32
C ALA A 94 14.63 -16.29 0.24
N LEU A 95 14.29 -15.25 -0.51
CA LEU A 95 15.08 -14.02 -0.51
C LEU A 95 15.03 -13.39 0.88
N PRO A 96 16.17 -12.97 1.45
CA PRO A 96 16.18 -12.22 2.69
C PRO A 96 15.31 -10.95 2.56
N PRO A 97 14.54 -10.55 3.59
CA PRO A 97 13.62 -9.41 3.50
C PRO A 97 14.27 -8.12 3.02
N GLN A 98 15.55 -7.90 3.37
CA GLN A 98 16.31 -6.75 2.93
C GLN A 98 16.55 -6.67 1.41
N HIS A 99 16.34 -7.76 0.67
CA HIS A 99 16.47 -7.80 -0.79
C HIS A 99 15.12 -7.92 -1.51
N ALA A 100 14.02 -8.15 -0.77
CA ALA A 100 12.71 -8.42 -1.35
C ALA A 100 12.17 -7.27 -2.23
N TYR A 101 12.58 -6.03 -1.95
CA TYR A 101 12.09 -4.84 -2.64
C TYR A 101 13.16 -4.08 -3.43
N ASP A 102 14.35 -4.65 -3.64
CA ASP A 102 15.47 -3.93 -4.26
C ASP A 102 15.15 -3.39 -5.66
N ALA A 103 14.39 -4.14 -6.47
CA ALA A 103 13.96 -3.68 -7.79
C ALA A 103 13.00 -2.49 -7.70
N LEU A 104 12.02 -2.55 -6.78
CA LEU A 104 11.06 -1.48 -6.56
C LEU A 104 11.72 -0.22 -5.96
N ILE A 105 12.65 -0.41 -5.04
CA ILE A 105 13.46 0.67 -4.44
C ILE A 105 14.27 1.38 -5.53
N ARG A 106 14.91 0.62 -6.44
CA ARG A 106 15.66 1.19 -7.57
C ARG A 106 14.75 1.97 -8.51
N GLU A 107 13.59 1.41 -8.86
CA GLU A 107 12.62 2.11 -9.71
C GLU A 107 12.16 3.45 -9.09
N ALA A 108 11.85 3.46 -7.80
CA ALA A 108 11.47 4.68 -7.09
C ALA A 108 12.64 5.67 -6.98
N ALA A 109 13.86 5.18 -6.73
CA ALA A 109 15.08 5.99 -6.69
C ALA A 109 15.32 6.70 -8.02
N ASP A 110 15.22 5.99 -9.14
CA ASP A 110 15.39 6.53 -10.49
C ASP A 110 14.32 7.58 -10.81
N LYS A 111 13.05 7.26 -10.53
CA LYS A 111 11.92 8.15 -10.78
C LYS A 111 12.04 9.48 -10.04
N TYR A 112 12.40 9.44 -8.75
CA TYR A 112 12.44 10.63 -7.90
C TYR A 112 13.85 11.25 -7.75
N ARG A 113 14.86 10.69 -8.44
CA ARG A 113 16.27 11.11 -8.35
C ARG A 113 16.74 11.16 -6.91
N LEU A 114 16.59 10.03 -6.22
CA LEU A 114 17.04 9.79 -4.85
C LEU A 114 18.07 8.66 -4.84
N SER A 115 18.84 8.55 -3.76
CA SER A 115 19.67 7.36 -3.55
C SER A 115 18.79 6.17 -3.17
N ALA A 116 18.97 5.02 -3.84
CA ALA A 116 18.32 3.77 -3.48
C ALA A 116 18.67 3.36 -2.04
N ASN A 117 19.90 3.59 -1.60
CA ASN A 117 20.36 3.32 -0.24
C ASN A 117 19.61 4.17 0.80
N LEU A 118 19.24 5.41 0.46
CA LEU A 118 18.45 6.26 1.36
C LEU A 118 17.04 5.70 1.54
N ILE A 119 16.36 5.37 0.44
CA ILE A 119 15.01 4.78 0.48
C ILE A 119 15.04 3.46 1.27
N LYS A 120 16.03 2.61 1.01
CA LYS A 120 16.22 1.34 1.72
C LYS A 120 16.46 1.54 3.23
N SER A 121 17.26 2.53 3.61
CA SER A 121 17.56 2.85 5.01
C SER A 121 16.34 3.38 5.78
N VAL A 122 15.52 4.20 5.13
CA VAL A 122 14.23 4.67 5.66
C VAL A 122 13.30 3.48 5.82
N MET A 123 13.08 2.68 4.78
CA MET A 123 12.21 1.49 4.81
C MET A 123 12.61 0.50 5.91
N HIS A 124 13.91 0.22 6.06
CA HIS A 124 14.41 -0.64 7.13
C HIS A 124 14.11 -0.07 8.53
N THR A 125 14.20 1.25 8.70
CA THR A 125 13.90 1.90 9.98
C THR A 125 12.42 1.94 10.29
N GLU A 126 11.59 2.16 9.28
CA GLU A 126 10.14 2.31 9.41
C GLU A 126 9.43 0.98 9.67
N SER A 127 9.72 -0.05 8.87
CA SER A 127 8.96 -1.30 8.88
C SER A 127 9.80 -2.55 9.01
N ASN A 128 11.14 -2.42 8.95
CA ASN A 128 12.03 -3.57 8.78
C ASN A 128 11.59 -4.47 7.61
N PHE A 129 11.21 -3.85 6.49
CA PHE A 129 10.72 -4.51 5.26
C PHE A 129 9.38 -5.26 5.41
N ASN A 130 8.61 -4.98 6.46
CA ASN A 130 7.27 -5.55 6.63
C ASN A 130 6.21 -4.69 5.90
N ALA A 131 5.72 -5.17 4.77
CA ALA A 131 4.68 -4.48 3.99
C ALA A 131 3.33 -4.37 4.72
N MET A 132 3.09 -5.19 5.75
CA MET A 132 1.87 -5.17 6.55
C MET A 132 2.04 -4.41 7.88
N ALA A 133 3.14 -3.67 8.06
CA ALA A 133 3.41 -2.96 9.30
C ALA A 133 2.35 -1.88 9.58
N VAL A 134 1.88 -1.81 10.82
CA VAL A 134 0.99 -0.75 11.32
C VAL A 134 1.52 -0.25 12.66
N SER A 135 1.81 1.05 12.75
CA SER A 135 2.25 1.65 14.02
C SER A 135 1.08 1.88 14.99
N PRO A 136 1.34 2.09 16.30
CA PRO A 136 0.29 2.43 17.27
C PRO A 136 -0.49 3.70 16.94
N VAL A 137 0.10 4.61 16.15
CA VAL A 137 -0.53 5.87 15.72
C VAL A 137 -1.14 5.78 14.32
N GLY A 138 -1.09 4.60 13.68
CA GLY A 138 -1.77 4.31 12.41
C GLY A 138 -0.93 4.55 11.15
N ALA A 139 0.39 4.66 11.27
CA ALA A 139 1.27 4.67 10.10
C ALA A 139 1.32 3.28 9.46
N MET A 140 1.33 3.18 8.12
CA MET A 140 1.07 1.93 7.40
C MET A 140 2.14 1.61 6.34
N GLY A 141 2.45 0.32 6.22
CA GLY A 141 3.25 -0.25 5.15
C GLY A 141 4.75 0.00 5.26
N LEU A 142 5.45 -0.25 4.16
CA LEU A 142 6.92 -0.29 4.10
C LEU A 142 7.61 1.00 4.56
N MET A 143 7.03 2.14 4.20
CA MET A 143 7.53 3.48 4.49
C MET A 143 6.69 4.22 5.53
N GLN A 144 5.81 3.50 6.24
CA GLN A 144 5.00 3.99 7.35
C GLN A 144 4.28 5.31 7.04
N LEU A 145 3.47 5.30 5.98
CA LEU A 145 2.68 6.47 5.60
C LEU A 145 1.50 6.63 6.55
N MET A 146 1.31 7.82 7.09
CA MET A 146 0.07 8.18 7.79
C MET A 146 -1.12 8.19 6.81
N PRO A 147 -2.36 7.87 7.26
CA PRO A 147 -3.51 7.82 6.36
C PRO A 147 -3.76 9.11 5.57
N SER A 148 -3.51 10.27 6.19
CA SER A 148 -3.62 11.58 5.52
C SER A 148 -2.58 11.75 4.40
N ILE A 149 -1.36 11.25 4.61
CA ILE A 149 -0.29 11.26 3.61
C ILE A 149 -0.63 10.29 2.49
N ALA A 150 -0.99 9.04 2.80
CA ALA A 150 -1.40 8.07 1.79
C ALA A 150 -2.48 8.65 0.86
N LYS A 151 -3.51 9.29 1.43
CA LYS A 151 -4.55 9.98 0.66
C LYS A 151 -4.01 11.13 -0.20
N ALA A 152 -3.13 11.97 0.35
CA ALA A 152 -2.56 13.11 -0.35
C ALA A 152 -1.72 12.70 -1.58
N TYR A 153 -1.10 11.52 -1.52
CA TYR A 153 -0.27 10.96 -2.60
C TYR A 153 -1.01 9.97 -3.50
N GLY A 154 -2.34 9.85 -3.36
CA GLY A 154 -3.15 8.97 -4.22
C GLY A 154 -2.90 7.48 -4.01
N VAL A 155 -2.56 7.09 -2.77
CA VAL A 155 -2.42 5.68 -2.39
C VAL A 155 -3.79 5.13 -2.02
N ASP A 156 -4.28 4.18 -2.82
CA ASP A 156 -5.53 3.46 -2.59
C ASP A 156 -5.35 2.34 -1.55
N ASP A 157 -4.23 1.63 -1.62
CA ASP A 157 -3.85 0.59 -0.67
C ASP A 157 -2.45 0.86 -0.08
N PRO A 158 -2.34 1.31 1.19
CA PRO A 158 -1.05 1.57 1.82
C PRO A 158 -0.26 0.30 2.14
N PHE A 159 -0.86 -0.88 2.02
CA PHE A 159 -0.17 -2.17 2.17
C PHE A 159 0.34 -2.72 0.84
N ASP A 160 -0.07 -2.15 -0.30
CA ASP A 160 0.55 -2.44 -1.59
C ASP A 160 1.99 -1.88 -1.59
N PRO A 161 3.02 -2.73 -1.73
CA PRO A 161 4.41 -2.29 -1.65
C PRO A 161 4.73 -1.18 -2.65
N ARG A 162 4.22 -1.29 -3.88
CA ARG A 162 4.54 -0.34 -4.95
C ARG A 162 3.95 1.03 -4.66
N GLN A 163 2.68 1.11 -4.31
CA GLN A 163 2.03 2.38 -3.96
C GLN A 163 2.71 3.04 -2.76
N ASN A 164 2.97 2.27 -1.70
CA ASN A 164 3.58 2.78 -0.48
C ASN A 164 5.00 3.31 -0.72
N VAL A 165 5.84 2.55 -1.43
CA VAL A 165 7.23 2.96 -1.72
C VAL A 165 7.28 4.16 -2.67
N MET A 166 6.42 4.19 -3.69
CA MET A 166 6.37 5.31 -4.62
C MET A 166 5.91 6.61 -3.94
N ALA A 167 4.93 6.55 -3.05
CA ALA A 167 4.47 7.71 -2.30
C ALA A 167 5.50 8.17 -1.25
N GLY A 168 6.10 7.23 -0.49
CA GLY A 168 7.14 7.58 0.48
C GLY A 168 8.39 8.15 -0.17
N ALA A 169 8.79 7.64 -1.34
CA ALA A 169 9.90 8.20 -2.11
C ALA A 169 9.58 9.59 -2.69
N GLN A 170 8.34 9.83 -3.15
CA GLN A 170 7.91 11.16 -3.55
C GLN A 170 7.99 12.15 -2.38
N MET A 171 7.48 11.77 -1.21
CA MET A 171 7.56 12.61 -0.01
C MET A 171 9.00 12.90 0.40
N LEU A 172 9.90 11.90 0.36
CA LEU A 172 11.32 12.12 0.60
C LEU A 172 11.92 13.14 -0.37
N LYS A 173 11.55 13.09 -1.66
CA LYS A 173 12.04 14.04 -2.66
C LYS A 173 11.57 15.47 -2.41
N GLU A 174 10.31 15.64 -2.03
CA GLU A 174 9.77 16.95 -1.64
C GLU A 174 10.51 17.53 -0.43
N LEU A 175 10.73 16.71 0.60
CA LEU A 175 11.51 17.10 1.78
C LEU A 175 12.96 17.43 1.43
N MET A 176 13.58 16.64 0.54
CA MET A 176 14.95 16.87 0.09
C MET A 176 15.09 18.23 -0.62
N THR A 177 14.08 18.60 -1.40
CA THR A 177 13.99 19.91 -2.06
C THR A 177 13.79 21.03 -1.04
N MET A 178 12.83 20.86 -0.12
CA MET A 178 12.51 21.81 0.94
C MET A 178 13.73 22.16 1.81
N HIS A 179 14.54 21.16 2.16
CA HIS A 179 15.71 21.30 3.04
C HIS A 179 17.03 21.43 2.28
N ARG A 180 17.00 21.66 0.96
CA ARG A 180 18.19 21.86 0.11
C ARG A 180 19.25 20.76 0.29
N GLY A 181 18.82 19.51 0.40
CA GLY A 181 19.72 18.37 0.58
C GLY A 181 20.20 18.13 2.02
N ASN A 182 19.77 18.92 3.01
CA ASN A 182 20.19 18.71 4.40
C ASN A 182 19.54 17.45 5.00
N LEU A 183 20.25 16.32 4.90
CA LEU A 183 19.74 15.00 5.25
C LEU A 183 19.18 14.92 6.70
N PRO A 184 19.85 15.44 7.74
CA PRO A 184 19.28 15.48 9.09
C PRO A 184 17.89 16.16 9.18
N LEU A 185 17.70 17.29 8.48
CA LEU A 185 16.42 18.02 8.50
C LEU A 185 15.33 17.30 7.71
N VAL A 186 15.70 16.62 6.62
CA VAL A 186 14.79 15.79 5.85
C VAL A 186 14.28 14.64 6.70
N LEU A 187 15.19 13.88 7.32
CA LEU A 187 14.83 12.74 8.15
C LEU A 187 14.00 13.17 9.36
N ALA A 188 14.34 14.30 9.98
CA ALA A 188 13.55 14.89 11.05
C ALA A 188 12.15 15.30 10.57
N SER A 189 12.03 15.85 9.36
CA SER A 189 10.73 16.24 8.78
C SER A 189 9.89 15.04 8.37
N TYR A 190 10.52 13.95 7.93
CA TYR A 190 9.83 12.71 7.59
C TYR A 190 9.18 12.10 8.84
N ASN A 191 9.92 12.04 9.95
CA ASN A 191 9.45 11.46 11.21
C ASN A 191 8.55 12.39 12.03
N ALA A 192 8.95 13.65 12.23
CA ALA A 192 8.25 14.59 13.12
C ALA A 192 7.35 15.58 12.37
N GLY A 193 7.37 15.59 11.05
CA GLY A 193 6.69 16.58 10.22
C GLY A 193 7.49 17.88 10.05
N ALA A 194 7.45 18.43 8.83
CA ALA A 194 8.15 19.67 8.46
C ALA A 194 7.75 20.87 9.32
N GLY A 195 6.50 20.94 9.80
CA GLY A 195 6.03 22.00 10.71
C GLY A 195 6.78 22.02 12.04
N ASN A 196 7.11 20.86 12.61
CA ASN A 196 7.93 20.80 13.82
C ASN A 196 9.37 21.23 13.54
N VAL A 197 9.96 20.78 12.44
CA VAL A 197 11.31 21.22 12.05
C VAL A 197 11.37 22.73 11.86
N ALA A 198 10.37 23.34 11.22
CA ALA A 198 10.26 24.79 11.08
C ALA A 198 10.11 25.50 12.43
N ARG A 199 9.24 24.99 13.32
CA ARG A 199 9.02 25.55 14.66
C ARG A 199 10.29 25.56 15.50
N TYR A 200 11.06 24.47 15.47
CA TYR A 200 12.31 24.33 16.23
C TYR A 200 13.54 24.87 15.50
N ARG A 201 13.40 25.33 14.24
CA ARG A 201 14.49 25.80 13.37
C ARG A 201 15.65 24.79 13.26
N GLY A 202 15.31 23.51 13.25
CA GLY A 202 16.28 22.42 13.31
C GLY A 202 15.62 21.08 13.63
N VAL A 203 16.44 20.09 13.95
CA VAL A 203 15.94 18.79 14.43
C VAL A 203 15.24 19.01 15.78
N PRO A 204 13.93 18.70 15.91
CA PRO A 204 13.20 18.88 17.15
C PRO A 204 13.84 18.10 18.30
N PRO A 205 13.78 18.59 19.55
CA PRO A 205 14.35 17.93 20.72
C PRO A 205 13.54 16.70 21.18
N PHE A 206 12.85 16.02 20.26
CA PHE A 206 12.13 14.79 20.53
C PHE A 206 13.11 13.61 20.50
N ARG A 207 13.14 12.82 21.58
CA ARG A 207 14.06 11.68 21.70
C ARG A 207 13.91 10.71 20.54
N GLU A 208 12.66 10.42 20.15
CA GLU A 208 12.32 9.55 19.03
C GLU A 208 12.92 10.06 17.72
N THR A 209 12.66 11.33 17.37
CA THR A 209 13.16 11.93 16.12
C THR A 209 14.67 11.97 16.06
N ARG A 210 15.36 12.31 17.16
CA ARG A 210 16.84 12.29 17.20
C ARG A 210 17.39 10.88 16.99
N ASN A 211 16.75 9.88 17.59
CA ASN A 211 17.12 8.47 17.41
C ASN A 211 16.85 8.00 15.98
N TYR A 212 15.71 8.40 15.40
CA TYR A 212 15.35 8.11 14.02
C TYR A 212 16.40 8.65 13.05
N VAL A 213 16.74 9.94 13.15
CA VAL A 213 17.78 10.58 12.32
C VAL A 213 19.10 9.84 12.44
N LYS A 214 19.54 9.52 13.68
CA LYS A 214 20.79 8.79 13.90
C LYS A 214 20.77 7.41 13.24
N ARG A 215 19.68 6.64 13.41
CA ARG A 215 19.54 5.28 12.89
C ARG A 215 19.55 5.26 11.36
N VAL A 216 18.74 6.09 10.71
CA VAL A 216 18.68 6.14 9.25
C VAL A 216 20.01 6.61 8.66
N SER A 217 20.63 7.65 9.22
CA SER A 217 21.95 8.11 8.76
C SER A 217 23.02 7.02 8.90
N SER A 218 23.03 6.27 10.00
CA SER A 218 23.98 5.16 10.20
C SER A 218 23.82 4.07 9.13
N LEU A 219 22.58 3.67 8.84
CA LEU A 219 22.28 2.68 7.80
C LEU A 219 22.67 3.19 6.41
N TYR A 220 22.36 4.46 6.13
CA TYR A 220 22.64 5.08 4.84
C TYR A 220 24.14 5.20 4.58
N HIS A 221 24.92 5.59 5.59
CA HIS A 221 26.38 5.67 5.46
C HIS A 221 27.02 4.29 5.33
N ALA A 222 26.55 3.29 6.08
CA ALA A 222 27.04 1.92 5.92
C ALA A 222 26.81 1.40 4.49
N ALA A 223 25.59 1.54 3.97
CA ALA A 223 25.24 1.06 2.63
C ALA A 223 25.95 1.79 1.47
N ASN A 224 26.51 2.98 1.70
CA ASN A 224 27.29 3.70 0.68
C ASN A 224 28.79 3.38 0.74
N ASN A 225 29.25 2.70 1.79
CA ASN A 225 30.64 2.29 1.96
C ASN A 225 30.88 0.82 1.57
N ASP A 226 29.80 0.08 1.30
CA ASP A 226 29.80 -1.30 0.78
C ASP A 226 29.82 -1.30 -0.76
#